data_AF-A0A935VMQ9-F1
#
_entry.id   AF-A0A935VMQ9-F1
#
_cell.length_a   1.000
_cell.length_b   1.000
_cell.length_c   1.000
_cell.angle_alpha   90.00
_cell.angle_beta   90.00
_cell.angle_gamma   90.00
#
_symmetry.space_group_name_H-M   'P 1'
#
loop_
_entity.id
_entity.type
_entity.pdbx_description
1 polymer ?
#
loop_
_entity_poly.entity_id
_entity_poly.type
_entity_poly.pdbx_seq_one_letter_code
_entity_poly.pdbx_strand_id
1 'polypeptide(L)'
;MKKIYTIILLIALSTSNLIGQCMLYPVSLTERVNSSNIIIQGSVISKKSFWNTAHNYIHTSNLVQVKQVLKGTLSSSFIEVITTGGEIEDRRITAEPSLKLNDEQEGVFMVNFKNTASQFWL
;
A
#
# COMPACT_ATOMS: atom_id res chain seq x y z
N MET A 1 -51.89 -9.40 10.75
CA MET A 1 -51.70 -9.07 9.32
C MET A 1 -50.96 -7.75 9.10
N LYS A 2 -51.40 -6.60 9.64
CA LYS A 2 -50.70 -5.30 9.48
C LYS A 2 -49.21 -5.31 9.91
N LYS A 3 -48.90 -5.97 11.03
CA LYS A 3 -47.52 -6.12 11.55
C LYS A 3 -46.59 -6.91 10.61
N ILE A 4 -47.13 -7.85 9.82
CA ILE A 4 -46.35 -8.63 8.84
C ILE A 4 -45.92 -7.75 7.66
N TYR A 5 -46.81 -6.89 7.16
CA TYR A 5 -46.46 -5.93 6.11
C TYR A 5 -45.42 -4.90 6.58
N THR A 6 -45.49 -4.47 7.86
CA THR A 6 -44.48 -3.58 8.45
C THR A 6 -43.09 -4.23 8.52
N ILE A 7 -43.02 -5.53 8.87
CA ILE A 7 -41.75 -6.27 8.92
C ILE A 7 -41.16 -6.46 7.52
N ILE A 8 -42.00 -6.78 6.53
CA ILE A 8 -41.57 -6.93 5.12
C ILE A 8 -41.01 -5.61 4.58
N LEU A 9 -41.66 -4.49 4.89
CA LEU A 9 -41.19 -3.15 4.50
C LEU A 9 -39.82 -2.82 5.13
N LEU A 10 -39.62 -3.15 6.40
CA LEU A 10 -38.36 -2.88 7.11
C LEU A 10 -37.18 -3.70 6.56
N ILE A 11 -37.44 -4.93 6.11
CA ILE A 11 -36.44 -5.80 5.46
C ILE A 11 -36.12 -5.30 4.03
N ALA A 12 -37.10 -4.75 3.31
CA ALA A 12 -36.86 -4.20 1.98
C ALA A 12 -35.94 -2.96 2.01
N LEU A 13 -36.08 -2.09 3.03
CA LEU A 13 -35.28 -0.88 3.18
C LEU A 13 -33.81 -1.13 3.56
N SER A 14 -33.48 -2.28 4.17
CA SER A 14 -32.11 -2.59 4.62
C SER A 14 -31.21 -3.19 3.53
N THR A 15 -31.70 -3.40 2.30
CA THR A 15 -30.95 -4.07 1.23
C THR A 15 -30.07 -3.15 0.37
N SER A 16 -30.05 -1.84 0.65
CA SER A 16 -29.16 -0.91 -0.06
C SER A 16 -27.86 -0.73 0.72
N ASN A 17 -26.73 -1.03 0.06
CA ASN A 17 -25.33 -0.80 0.49
C ASN A 17 -24.57 -1.97 1.16
N LEU A 18 -24.45 -3.10 0.46
CA LEU A 18 -23.35 -4.06 0.69
C LEU A 18 -22.36 -4.13 -0.48
N ILE A 19 -21.91 -2.97 -0.98
CA ILE A 19 -20.77 -2.91 -1.93
C ILE A 19 -19.51 -2.60 -1.12
N GLY A 20 -19.00 -3.62 -0.43
CA GLY A 20 -17.74 -3.58 0.33
C GLY A 20 -16.84 -4.77 0.04
N GLN A 21 -17.07 -5.47 -1.08
CA GLN A 21 -16.17 -6.51 -1.55
C GLN A 21 -15.06 -5.80 -2.32
N CYS A 22 -13.92 -5.51 -1.68
CA CYS A 22 -12.68 -5.14 -2.36
C CYS A 22 -12.37 -6.24 -3.37
N MET A 23 -12.80 -6.08 -4.62
CA MET A 23 -12.55 -7.04 -5.68
C MET A 23 -11.06 -6.92 -6.04
N LEU A 24 -10.26 -7.78 -5.42
CA LEU A 24 -8.95 -8.09 -5.95
C LEU A 24 -9.16 -8.73 -7.32
N TYR A 25 -8.53 -8.16 -8.34
CA TYR A 25 -8.43 -8.79 -9.64
C TYR A 25 -6.97 -9.23 -9.87
N PRO A 26 -6.75 -10.35 -10.56
CA PRO A 26 -5.40 -10.80 -10.87
C PRO A 26 -4.75 -9.84 -11.87
N VAL A 27 -3.58 -9.30 -11.51
CA VAL A 27 -2.70 -8.57 -12.42
C VAL A 27 -1.57 -9.51 -12.83
N SER A 28 -1.44 -9.76 -14.13
CA SER A 28 -0.42 -10.67 -14.66
C SER A 28 1.01 -10.17 -14.38
N LEU A 29 1.99 -11.07 -14.35
CA LEU A 29 3.39 -10.69 -14.20
C LEU A 29 3.83 -9.75 -15.33
N THR A 30 3.47 -10.06 -16.57
CA THR A 30 3.77 -9.23 -17.74
C THR A 30 3.23 -7.81 -17.58
N GLU A 31 1.99 -7.68 -17.10
CA GLU A 31 1.38 -6.37 -16.86
C GLU A 31 2.09 -5.59 -15.75
N ARG A 32 2.45 -6.25 -14.64
CA ARG A 32 3.24 -5.63 -13.56
C ARG A 32 4.62 -5.17 -14.06
N VAL A 33 5.28 -6.01 -14.85
CA VAL A 33 6.58 -5.68 -15.46
C VAL A 33 6.44 -4.48 -16.40
N ASN A 34 5.41 -4.46 -17.25
CA ASN A 34 5.20 -3.38 -18.22
C ASN A 34 4.83 -2.05 -17.56
N SER A 35 3.98 -2.08 -16.51
CA SER A 35 3.49 -0.90 -15.78
C SER A 35 4.47 -0.30 -14.78
N SER A 36 5.62 -0.95 -14.54
CA SER A 36 6.65 -0.46 -13.61
C SER A 36 7.69 0.40 -14.32
N ASN A 37 7.99 1.58 -13.80
CA ASN A 37 9.10 2.40 -14.27
C ASN A 37 10.45 1.71 -14.07
N ILE A 38 10.63 1.09 -12.91
CA ILE A 38 11.88 0.40 -12.52
C ILE A 38 11.55 -0.90 -11.79
N ILE A 39 12.41 -1.90 -11.98
CA ILE A 39 12.34 -3.17 -11.25
C ILE A 39 13.72 -3.42 -10.64
N ILE A 40 13.77 -3.63 -9.33
CA ILE A 40 15.00 -3.85 -8.58
C ILE A 40 14.88 -5.07 -7.68
N GLN A 41 15.98 -5.74 -7.42
CA GLN A 41 16.13 -6.66 -6.30
C GLN A 41 16.86 -5.94 -5.16
N GLY A 42 16.38 -6.11 -3.93
CA GLY A 42 16.96 -5.45 -2.78
C GLY A 42 16.47 -5.97 -1.44
N SER A 43 17.02 -5.41 -0.37
CA SER A 43 16.67 -5.74 1.02
C SER A 43 16.17 -4.50 1.75
N VAL A 44 15.10 -4.63 2.52
CA VAL A 44 14.63 -3.57 3.43
C VAL A 44 15.62 -3.47 4.58
N ILE A 45 16.26 -2.32 4.73
CA ILE A 45 17.26 -2.07 5.78
C ILE A 45 16.73 -1.21 6.92
N SER A 46 15.62 -0.50 6.69
CA SER A 46 14.96 0.31 7.71
C SER A 46 13.54 0.68 7.29
N LYS A 47 12.68 0.97 8.26
CA LYS A 47 11.33 1.47 8.04
C LYS A 47 11.00 2.59 9.02
N LYS A 48 10.19 3.55 8.58
CA LYS A 48 9.72 4.66 9.42
C LYS A 48 8.31 5.09 9.00
N SER A 49 7.41 5.17 9.97
CA SER A 49 6.07 5.75 9.77
C SER A 49 6.15 7.28 9.73
N PHE A 50 5.34 7.91 8.90
CA PHE A 50 5.22 9.37 8.82
C PHE A 50 3.79 9.78 8.47
N TRP A 51 3.41 10.98 8.92
CA TRP A 51 2.16 11.62 8.52
C TRP A 51 2.26 12.15 7.11
N ASN A 52 1.18 12.02 6.34
CA ASN A 52 1.06 12.79 5.11
C ASN A 52 0.97 14.30 5.40
N THR A 53 1.12 15.13 4.37
CA THR A 53 1.08 16.60 4.50
C THR A 53 -0.20 17.10 5.17
N ALA A 54 -1.33 16.46 4.91
CA ALA A 54 -2.63 16.82 5.49
C ALA A 54 -2.83 16.34 6.94
N HIS A 55 -1.86 15.60 7.52
CA HIS A 55 -1.94 15.05 8.89
C HIS A 55 -3.20 14.22 9.18
N ASN A 56 -3.76 13.58 8.14
CA ASN A 56 -4.97 12.76 8.26
C ASN A 56 -4.73 11.29 7.89
N TYR A 57 -3.51 10.95 7.46
CA TYR A 57 -3.15 9.60 7.06
C TYR A 57 -1.70 9.28 7.38
N ILE A 58 -1.43 8.02 7.73
CA ILE A 58 -0.11 7.48 8.06
C ILE A 58 0.38 6.61 6.90
N HIS A 59 1.61 6.86 6.49
CA HIS A 59 2.37 6.04 5.54
C HIS A 59 3.62 5.50 6.21
N THR A 60 4.20 4.46 5.63
CA THR A 60 5.50 3.92 6.04
C THR A 60 6.47 4.05 4.88
N SER A 61 7.61 4.72 5.11
CA SER A 61 8.74 4.67 4.19
C SER A 61 9.61 3.45 4.53
N ASN A 62 9.88 2.61 3.53
CA ASN A 62 10.73 1.44 3.65
C ASN A 62 12.00 1.71 2.84
N LEU A 63 13.13 1.88 3.53
CA LEU A 63 14.43 2.08 2.89
C LEU A 63 14.94 0.74 2.38
N VAL A 64 15.08 0.62 1.06
CA VAL A 64 15.53 -0.58 0.39
C VAL A 64 16.93 -0.34 -0.16
N GLN A 65 17.87 -1.18 0.27
CA GLN A 65 19.20 -1.27 -0.35
C GLN A 65 19.10 -2.08 -1.64
N VAL A 66 19.49 -1.46 -2.75
CA VAL A 66 19.44 -2.06 -4.08
C VAL A 66 20.64 -2.97 -4.28
N LYS A 67 20.39 -4.24 -4.57
CA LYS A 67 21.41 -5.24 -4.92
C LYS A 67 21.60 -5.36 -6.43
N GLN A 68 20.49 -5.27 -7.17
CA GLN A 68 20.51 -5.37 -8.63
C GLN A 68 19.35 -4.59 -9.25
N VAL A 69 19.61 -3.92 -10.37
CA VAL A 69 18.57 -3.33 -11.22
C VAL A 69 18.22 -4.33 -12.33
N LEU A 70 16.95 -4.73 -12.41
CA LEU A 70 16.44 -5.71 -13.38
C LEU A 70 15.76 -5.03 -14.59
N LYS A 71 15.21 -3.82 -14.41
CA LYS A 71 14.61 -2.99 -15.47
C LYS A 71 14.77 -1.52 -15.11
N GLY A 72 15.10 -0.69 -16.10
CA GLY A 72 15.24 0.76 -15.94
C GLY A 72 16.65 1.17 -15.52
N THR A 73 16.82 2.43 -15.14
CA THR A 73 18.11 3.00 -14.72
C THR A 73 17.96 3.66 -13.36
N LEU A 74 18.93 3.43 -12.47
CA LEU A 74 18.97 4.03 -11.15
C LEU A 74 20.43 4.38 -10.81
N SER A 75 20.64 5.62 -10.36
CA SER A 75 21.97 6.11 -9.95
C SER A 75 22.24 5.92 -8.46
N SER A 76 21.22 5.62 -7.66
CA SER A 76 21.31 5.45 -6.20
C SER A 76 21.38 3.97 -5.82
N SER A 77 22.15 3.65 -4.78
CA SER A 77 22.16 2.33 -4.14
C SER A 77 20.98 2.11 -3.19
N PHE A 78 20.16 3.13 -2.97
CA PHE A 78 19.00 3.09 -2.07
C PHE A 78 17.75 3.69 -2.73
N ILE A 79 16.60 3.10 -2.45
CA ILE A 79 15.29 3.66 -2.77
C ILE A 79 14.38 3.63 -1.55
N GLU A 80 13.39 4.50 -1.52
CA GLU A 80 12.30 4.44 -0.54
C GLU A 80 11.04 3.90 -1.19
N VAL A 81 10.51 2.81 -0.63
CA VAL A 81 9.21 2.25 -1.02
C VAL A 81 8.17 2.72 -0.02
N ILE A 82 7.24 3.56 -0.48
CA ILE A 82 6.19 4.12 0.38
C ILE A 82 4.98 3.16 0.37
N THR A 83 4.60 2.68 1.55
CA THR A 83 3.39 1.86 1.75
C THR A 83 2.34 2.61 2.57
N THR A 84 1.08 2.23 2.35
CA THR A 84 -0.07 2.77 3.08
C THR A 84 -0.19 2.09 4.44
N GLY A 85 -0.37 2.88 5.50
CA GLY A 85 -0.43 2.38 6.87
C GLY A 85 0.89 2.52 7.61
N GLY A 86 0.86 2.15 8.88
CA GLY A 86 1.94 2.36 9.83
C GLY A 86 1.41 2.71 11.21
N GLU A 87 2.34 2.96 12.12
CA GLU A 87 2.06 3.28 13.52
C GLU A 87 2.93 4.45 13.97
N ILE A 88 2.30 5.44 14.60
CA ILE A 88 2.93 6.60 15.22
C ILE A 88 2.29 6.77 16.60
N GLU A 89 3.08 6.59 17.66
CA GLU A 89 2.62 6.68 19.05
C GLU A 89 1.41 5.76 19.33
N ASP A 90 0.25 6.34 19.64
CA ASP A 90 -0.99 5.63 19.93
C ASP A 90 -1.90 5.43 18.70
N ARG A 91 -1.45 5.89 17.51
CA ARG A 91 -2.23 5.83 16.28
C ARG A 91 -1.66 4.83 15.30
N ARG A 92 -2.53 3.96 14.80
CA ARG A 92 -2.21 2.96 13.78
C ARG A 92 -3.21 2.98 12.63
N ILE A 93 -2.70 2.94 11.41
CA ILE A 93 -3.49 2.67 10.21
C ILE A 93 -3.07 1.32 9.63
N THR A 94 -4.03 0.44 9.45
CA THR A 94 -3.85 -0.86 8.79
C THR A 94 -4.54 -0.82 7.45
N ALA A 95 -3.79 -0.98 6.36
CA ALA A 95 -4.34 -1.12 5.01
C ALA A 95 -4.42 -2.59 4.62
N GLU A 96 -5.58 -3.07 4.20
CA GLU A 96 -5.79 -4.45 3.75
C GLU A 96 -6.71 -4.50 2.51
N PRO A 97 -6.38 -5.34 1.51
CA PRO A 97 -5.12 -6.05 1.31
C PRO A 97 -4.00 -5.07 0.91
N SER A 98 -2.82 -5.14 1.54
CA SER A 98 -1.68 -4.29 1.17
C SER A 98 -0.34 -4.99 1.38
N LEU A 99 0.71 -4.46 0.74
CA LEU A 99 2.08 -4.90 0.94
C LEU A 99 2.56 -4.50 2.33
N LYS A 100 2.87 -5.50 3.17
CA LYS A 100 3.52 -5.31 4.47
C LYS A 100 5.00 -5.72 4.32
N LEU A 101 5.90 -4.80 4.65
CA LEU A 101 7.35 -5.01 4.61
C LEU A 101 7.92 -4.99 6.03
N ASN A 102 8.88 -5.88 6.26
CA ASN A 102 9.64 -5.98 7.50
C ASN A 102 11.11 -5.71 7.24
N ASP A 103 11.83 -5.31 8.28
CA ASP A 103 13.29 -5.17 8.21
C ASP A 103 13.92 -6.51 7.82
N GLU A 104 15.06 -6.45 7.12
CA GLU A 104 15.82 -7.58 6.56
C GLU A 104 15.09 -8.36 5.45
N GLN A 105 13.83 -8.02 5.13
CA GLN A 105 13.10 -8.68 4.07
C GLN A 105 13.73 -8.37 2.71
N GLU A 106 14.04 -9.43 1.96
CA GLU A 106 14.56 -9.36 0.60
C GLU A 106 13.49 -9.71 -0.44
N GLY A 107 13.54 -9.05 -1.59
CA GLY A 107 12.62 -9.33 -2.68
C GLY A 107 12.87 -8.52 -3.94
N VAL A 108 11.96 -8.70 -4.90
CA VAL A 108 11.91 -7.92 -6.14
C VAL A 108 10.81 -6.86 -6.00
N PHE A 109 11.20 -5.61 -6.19
CA PHE A 109 10.33 -4.45 -6.08
C PHE A 109 10.07 -3.89 -7.48
N MET A 110 8.79 -3.89 -7.85
CA MET A 110 8.26 -3.34 -9.10
C MET A 110 7.58 -2.01 -8.76
N VAL A 111 8.26 -0.90 -9.06
CA VAL A 111 7.87 0.41 -8.51
C VAL A 111 7.75 1.50 -9.56
N ASN A 112 6.93 2.49 -9.24
CA ASN A 112 6.75 3.71 -10.00
C ASN A 112 7.26 4.91 -9.21
N PHE A 113 7.90 5.85 -9.88
CA PHE A 113 8.44 7.03 -9.21
C PHE A 113 7.32 7.96 -8.75
N LYS A 114 7.43 8.45 -7.52
CA LYS A 114 6.66 9.58 -7.02
C LYS A 114 7.63 10.65 -6.54
N ASN A 115 7.28 11.91 -6.80
CA ASN A 115 8.00 13.04 -6.24
C ASN A 115 7.54 13.28 -4.80
N THR A 116 8.15 12.57 -3.87
CA THR A 116 7.94 12.72 -2.42
C THR A 116 9.29 12.98 -1.77
N ALA A 117 9.35 13.90 -0.82
CA ALA A 117 10.57 14.13 -0.05
C ALA A 117 10.99 12.85 0.68
N SER A 118 12.30 12.63 0.77
CA SER A 118 12.87 11.52 1.54
C SER A 118 12.45 11.61 3.01
N GLN A 119 12.21 10.45 3.63
CA GLN A 119 11.91 10.35 5.06
C GLN A 119 13.13 9.97 5.92
N PHE A 120 14.26 9.67 5.27
CA PHE A 120 15.51 9.23 5.90
C PHE A 120 16.64 10.27 5.81
N TRP A 121 16.67 11.08 4.75
CA TRP A 121 17.69 12.11 4.53
C TRP A 121 17.04 13.49 4.74
N LEU A 122 16.72 13.81 5.99
CA LEU A 122 16.24 15.14 6.43
C LEU A 122 17.39 15.95 7.03
#